data_AF-A0AA86MWB3-F1
#
_entry.id   AF-A0AA86MWB3-F1
#
_cell.length_a   1.000
_cell.length_b   1.000
_cell.length_c   1.000
_cell.angle_alpha   90.00
_cell.angle_beta   90.00
_cell.angle_gamma   90.00
#
_symmetry.space_group_name_H-M   'P 1'
#
loop_
_entity.id
_entity.type
_entity.pdbx_description
1 polymer ?
#
loop_
_entity_poly.entity_id
_entity_poly.type
_entity_poly.pdbx_seq_one_letter_code
_entity_poly.pdbx_strand_id
1 'polypeptide(L)'
;MRHGILAMLAVIWAIDGLALVCTPRPVIGLLRHYLDQGDGFARWWGLTGLMGLALLGLPDTFRFQPLWWFVGGAMVVKGVFIGLAPETWRKPAVAWSLSREDVDYRLWGLALCTLALLLGSGLGALGPQPAP
;
A
#
# COMPACT_ATOMS: atom_id res chain seq x y z
N MET A 1 -3.87 20.21 -2.52
CA MET A 1 -4.03 19.13 -1.50
C MET A 1 -3.91 17.72 -2.09
N ARG A 2 -4.70 17.34 -3.12
CA ARG A 2 -4.68 15.98 -3.73
C ARG A 2 -3.29 15.49 -4.18
N HIS A 3 -2.52 16.32 -4.90
CA HIS A 3 -1.16 15.97 -5.33
C HIS A 3 -0.19 15.69 -4.17
N GLY A 4 -0.32 16.40 -3.04
CA GLY A 4 0.53 16.20 -1.86
C GLY A 4 0.28 14.84 -1.18
N ILE A 5 -0.99 14.42 -1.11
CA ILE A 5 -1.36 13.11 -0.56
C ILE A 5 -0.81 11.97 -1.43
N LEU A 6 -0.91 12.11 -2.75
CA LEU A 6 -0.42 11.10 -3.70
C LEU A 6 1.12 11.05 -3.72
N ALA A 7 1.80 12.19 -3.62
CA ALA A 7 3.25 12.23 -3.49
C ALA A 7 3.71 11.57 -2.18
N MET A 8 3.03 11.84 -1.07
CA MET A 8 3.29 11.19 0.21
C MET A 8 3.06 9.67 0.12
N LEU A 9 1.98 9.23 -0.53
CA LEU A 9 1.69 7.82 -0.77
C LEU A 9 2.80 7.15 -1.60
N ALA A 10 3.28 7.81 -2.66
CA ALA A 10 4.39 7.31 -3.46
C ALA A 10 5.67 7.13 -2.61
N VAL A 11 5.99 8.10 -1.75
CA VAL A 11 7.15 8.00 -0.85
C VAL A 11 6.98 6.86 0.15
N ILE A 12 5.81 6.72 0.77
CA ILE A 12 5.52 5.62 1.71
C ILE A 12 5.71 4.27 1.01
N TRP A 13 5.10 4.08 -0.17
CA TRP A 13 5.25 2.85 -0.94
C TRP A 13 6.69 2.57 -1.37
N ALA A 14 7.47 3.61 -1.69
CA ALA A 14 8.89 3.44 -2.01
C ALA A 14 9.69 2.96 -0.79
N ILE A 15 9.46 3.56 0.38
CA ILE A 15 10.14 3.18 1.63
C ILE A 15 9.74 1.76 2.05
N ASP A 16 8.45 1.47 2.08
CA ASP A 16 7.92 0.15 2.45
C ASP A 16 8.40 -0.92 1.47
N GLY A 17 8.36 -0.60 0.17
CA GLY A 17 8.84 -1.47 -0.89
C GLY A 17 10.33 -1.80 -0.75
N LEU A 18 11.16 -0.78 -0.54
CA LEU A 18 12.60 -0.95 -0.35
C LEU A 18 12.91 -1.75 0.92
N ALA A 19 12.19 -1.49 2.01
CA ALA A 19 12.33 -2.23 3.26
C ALA A 19 12.02 -3.73 3.07
N LEU A 20 10.94 -4.06 2.35
CA LEU A 20 10.59 -5.45 2.04
C LEU A 20 11.57 -6.13 1.08
N VAL A 21 12.16 -5.38 0.14
CA VAL A 21 13.17 -5.91 -0.78
C VAL A 21 14.49 -6.19 -0.08
N CYS A 22 14.97 -5.26 0.74
CA CYS A 22 16.28 -5.33 1.39
C CYS A 22 16.26 -6.20 2.65
N THR A 23 15.26 -6.03 3.50
CA THR A 23 15.21 -6.61 4.84
C THR A 23 13.81 -7.14 5.18
N PRO A 24 13.28 -8.13 4.45
CA PRO A 24 11.92 -8.65 4.67
C PRO A 24 11.74 -9.22 6.09
N ARG A 25 12.71 -9.98 6.60
CA ARG A 25 12.59 -10.64 7.92
C ARG A 25 12.46 -9.65 9.08
N PRO A 26 13.34 -8.64 9.24
CA PRO A 26 13.17 -7.63 10.28
C PRO A 26 11.83 -6.90 10.20
N VAL A 27 11.40 -6.52 9.00
CA VAL A 27 10.16 -5.78 8.77
C VAL A 27 8.95 -6.61 9.22
N ILE A 28 8.88 -7.87 8.79
CA ILE A 28 7.77 -8.77 9.14
C ILE A 28 7.81 -9.14 10.64
N GLY A 29 9.00 -9.31 11.22
CA GLY A 29 9.16 -9.53 12.66
C GLY A 29 8.64 -8.37 13.49
N LEU A 30 8.95 -7.14 13.09
CA LEU A 30 8.46 -5.92 13.73
C LEU A 30 6.94 -5.79 13.58
N LEU A 31 6.41 -6.09 12.39
CA LEU A 31 4.98 -6.05 12.12
C LEU A 31 4.20 -7.06 12.99
N ARG A 32 4.72 -8.28 13.16
CA ARG A 32 4.15 -9.28 14.09
C ARG A 32 4.15 -8.76 15.52
N HIS A 33 5.26 -8.18 15.96
CA HIS A 33 5.37 -7.66 17.33
C HIS A 33 4.35 -6.55 17.63
N TYR A 34 4.13 -5.61 16.70
CA TYR A 34 3.10 -4.57 16.86
C TYR A 34 1.68 -5.11 16.80
N LEU A 35 1.48 -6.17 16.04
CA LEU A 35 0.20 -6.86 15.93
C LEU A 35 -0.21 -7.54 17.23
N ASP A 36 0.75 -8.18 17.90
CA ASP A 36 0.52 -8.84 19.19
C ASP A 36 0.20 -7.85 20.31
N GLN A 37 0.60 -6.58 20.17
CA GLN A 37 0.33 -5.52 21.14
C GLN A 37 -1.07 -4.87 21.00
N GLY A 38 -1.86 -5.21 19.97
CA GLY A 38 -3.30 -4.95 19.88
C GLY A 38 -3.77 -3.50 19.65
N ASP A 39 -3.13 -2.50 20.26
CA ASP A 39 -3.76 -1.16 20.43
C ASP A 39 -3.52 -0.18 19.25
N GLY A 40 -2.52 -0.44 18.40
CA GLY A 40 -2.19 0.43 17.27
C GLY A 40 -2.77 -0.01 15.92
N PHE A 41 -3.20 -1.26 15.81
CA PHE A 41 -3.47 -1.91 14.53
C PHE A 41 -4.66 -1.27 13.81
N ALA A 42 -5.81 -1.13 14.48
CA ALA A 42 -7.04 -0.60 13.88
C ALA A 42 -6.89 0.82 13.29
N ARG A 43 -6.09 1.68 13.94
CA ARG A 43 -5.90 3.08 13.52
C ARG A 43 -5.07 3.21 12.24
N TRP A 44 -4.10 2.32 12.04
CA TRP A 44 -3.26 2.29 10.84
C TRP A 44 -4.01 1.80 9.59
N TRP A 45 -5.00 0.91 9.75
CA TRP A 45 -5.78 0.41 8.60
C TRP A 45 -6.81 1.40 8.07
N GLY A 46 -7.42 2.21 8.95
CA GLY A 46 -8.28 3.31 8.52
C GLY A 46 -7.57 4.26 7.55
N LEU A 47 -6.29 4.54 7.80
CA LEU A 47 -5.46 5.36 6.91
C LEU A 47 -5.27 4.72 5.53
N THR A 48 -5.04 3.40 5.46
CA THR A 48 -4.91 2.71 4.17
C THR A 48 -6.20 2.74 3.34
N GLY A 49 -7.37 2.61 3.97
CA GLY A 49 -8.65 2.74 3.27
C GLY A 49 -8.86 4.15 2.70
N LEU A 50 -8.54 5.19 3.48
CA LEU A 50 -8.63 6.58 3.03
C LEU A 50 -7.68 6.89 1.87
N MET A 51 -6.45 6.35 1.91
CA MET A 51 -5.51 6.46 0.78
C MET A 51 -6.02 5.75 -0.46
N GLY A 52 -6.71 4.61 -0.30
CA GLY A 52 -7.38 3.91 -1.39
C GLY A 52 -8.47 4.76 -2.06
N LEU A 53 -9.29 5.46 -1.27
CA LEU A 53 -10.29 6.40 -1.81
C LEU A 53 -9.64 7.57 -2.57
N ALA A 54 -8.49 8.06 -2.09
CA ALA A 54 -7.75 9.12 -2.79
C ALA A 54 -7.25 8.65 -4.17
N LEU A 55 -6.88 7.38 -4.34
CA LEU A 55 -6.55 6.78 -5.63
C LEU A 55 -7.77 6.62 -6.53
N LEU A 56 -8.91 6.20 -5.98
CA LEU A 56 -10.15 6.07 -6.75
C LEU A 56 -10.70 7.42 -7.25
N GLY A 57 -10.39 8.51 -6.55
CA GLY A 57 -10.72 9.88 -6.95
C GLY A 57 -9.75 10.53 -7.95
N LEU A 58 -8.83 9.77 -8.55
CA LEU A 58 -8.00 10.23 -9.66
C LEU A 58 -8.87 10.49 -10.89
N PRO A 59 -8.60 11.56 -11.67
CA PRO A 59 -9.34 11.84 -12.90
C PRO A 59 -9.05 10.76 -13.96
N ASP A 60 -10.00 10.47 -14.83
CA ASP A 60 -9.87 9.40 -15.85
C ASP A 60 -8.74 9.65 -16.86
N THR A 61 -8.28 10.89 -16.97
CA THR A 61 -7.11 11.29 -17.77
C THR A 61 -5.78 10.96 -17.10
N PHE A 62 -5.78 10.49 -15.86
CA PHE A 62 -4.56 10.12 -15.15
C PHE A 62 -3.95 8.85 -15.74
N ARG A 63 -2.63 8.86 -15.90
CA ARG A 63 -1.91 7.76 -16.54
C ARG A 63 -2.11 6.46 -15.76
N PHE A 64 -2.38 5.37 -16.46
CA PHE A 64 -2.63 4.05 -15.88
C PHE A 64 -3.89 3.96 -15.00
N GLN A 65 -4.95 4.71 -15.30
CA GLN A 65 -6.20 4.74 -14.52
C GLN A 65 -6.76 3.36 -14.10
N PRO A 66 -6.82 2.33 -14.96
CA PRO A 66 -7.34 1.01 -14.54
C PRO A 66 -6.51 0.36 -13.42
N LEU A 67 -5.19 0.60 -13.42
CA LEU A 67 -4.31 0.13 -12.35
C LEU A 67 -4.67 0.79 -11.01
N TRP A 68 -4.93 2.10 -11.02
CA TRP A 68 -5.28 2.85 -9.80
C TRP A 68 -6.65 2.50 -9.26
N TRP A 69 -7.60 2.16 -10.14
CA TRP A 69 -8.88 1.59 -9.70
C TRP A 69 -8.69 0.25 -9.01
N PHE A 70 -7.88 -0.64 -9.58
CA PHE A 70 -7.63 -1.93 -8.98
C PHE A 70 -6.89 -1.80 -7.64
N VAL A 71 -5.81 -1.01 -7.60
CA VAL A 71 -5.01 -0.79 -6.38
C VAL A 71 -5.82 -0.06 -5.31
N GLY A 72 -6.49 1.04 -5.67
CA GLY A 72 -7.34 1.80 -4.76
C GLY A 72 -8.49 0.95 -4.22
N GLY A 73 -9.16 0.19 -5.09
CA GLY A 73 -10.21 -0.75 -4.71
C GLY A 73 -9.71 -1.82 -3.75
N ALA A 74 -8.57 -2.45 -4.04
CA ALA A 74 -7.96 -3.43 -3.16
C ALA A 74 -7.60 -2.84 -1.78
N MET A 75 -7.09 -1.60 -1.73
CA MET A 75 -6.81 -0.90 -0.47
C MET A 75 -8.06 -0.62 0.34
N VAL A 76 -9.14 -0.16 -0.30
CA VAL A 76 -10.43 0.08 0.36
C VAL A 76 -11.00 -1.24 0.90
N VAL A 77 -11.07 -2.28 0.06
CA VAL A 77 -11.57 -3.60 0.47
C VAL A 77 -10.76 -4.16 1.63
N LYS A 78 -9.42 -4.07 1.58
CA LYS A 78 -8.54 -4.51 2.66
C LYS A 78 -8.78 -3.70 3.94
N GLY A 79 -8.88 -2.37 3.84
CA GLY A 79 -9.13 -1.50 4.98
C GLY A 79 -10.48 -1.78 5.65
N VAL A 80 -11.53 -1.97 4.84
CA VAL A 80 -12.88 -2.35 5.32
C VAL A 80 -12.86 -3.74 5.95
N PHE A 81 -12.23 -4.73 5.30
CA PHE A 81 -12.11 -6.07 5.84
C PHE A 81 -11.41 -6.04 7.20
N ILE A 82 -10.30 -5.32 7.35
CA ILE A 82 -9.58 -5.31 8.62
C ILE A 82 -10.32 -4.50 9.70
N GLY A 83 -11.00 -3.40 9.32
CA GLY A 83 -11.75 -2.56 10.26
C GLY A 83 -13.07 -3.16 10.74
N LEU A 84 -13.78 -3.91 9.88
CA LEU A 84 -15.13 -4.39 10.17
C LEU A 84 -15.25 -5.92 10.26
N ALA A 85 -14.29 -6.70 9.74
CA ALA A 85 -14.41 -8.16 9.79
C ALA A 85 -14.25 -8.68 11.23
N PRO A 86 -14.97 -9.75 11.59
CA PRO A 86 -14.81 -10.43 12.86
C PRO A 86 -13.36 -10.88 13.10
N GLU A 87 -12.94 -10.90 14.37
CA GLU A 87 -11.60 -11.38 14.75
C GLU A 87 -11.29 -12.79 14.25
N THR A 88 -12.31 -13.65 14.20
CA THR A 88 -12.22 -15.03 13.71
C THR A 88 -11.80 -15.12 12.24
N TRP A 89 -12.03 -14.08 11.44
CA TRP A 89 -11.63 -14.01 10.03
C TRP A 89 -10.35 -13.18 9.86
N ARG A 90 -10.26 -12.08 10.62
CA ARG A 90 -9.13 -11.16 10.55
C ARG A 90 -7.81 -11.80 11.01
N LYS A 91 -7.81 -12.47 12.16
CA LYS A 91 -6.59 -13.10 12.72
C LYS A 91 -5.96 -14.14 11.79
N PRO A 92 -6.70 -15.14 11.24
CA PRO A 92 -6.10 -16.11 10.33
C PRO A 92 -5.65 -15.48 9.01
N ALA A 93 -6.38 -14.51 8.47
CA ALA A 93 -5.97 -13.81 7.25
C ALA A 93 -4.65 -13.03 7.45
N VAL A 94 -4.51 -12.35 8.58
CA VAL A 94 -3.27 -11.64 8.95
C VAL A 94 -2.14 -12.65 9.21
N ALA A 95 -2.39 -13.72 9.96
CA ALA A 95 -1.40 -14.75 10.23
C ALA A 95 -0.89 -15.40 8.95
N TRP A 96 -1.79 -15.74 8.01
CA TRP A 96 -1.44 -16.27 6.70
C TRP A 96 -0.61 -15.28 5.85
N SER A 97 -0.96 -13.98 5.90
CA SER A 97 -0.17 -12.94 5.24
C SER A 97 1.24 -12.82 5.82
N LEU A 98 1.41 -13.10 7.11
CA LEU A 98 2.68 -12.98 7.81
C LEU A 98 3.50 -14.28 7.78
N SER A 99 2.91 -15.41 7.37
CA SER A 99 3.61 -16.69 7.24
C SER A 99 4.17 -16.95 5.85
N ARG A 100 4.21 -15.93 4.98
CA ARG A 100 4.77 -16.03 3.62
C ARG A 100 6.29 -16.15 3.62
N GLU A 101 6.83 -16.62 2.50
CA GLU A 101 8.28 -16.75 2.31
C GLU A 101 8.95 -15.39 2.06
N ASP A 102 10.25 -15.31 2.29
CA ASP A 102 11.01 -14.06 2.04
C ASP A 102 10.92 -13.60 0.58
N VAL A 103 10.84 -14.55 -0.37
CA VAL A 103 10.65 -14.26 -1.80
C VAL A 103 9.32 -13.56 -2.04
N ASP A 104 8.23 -14.04 -1.43
CA ASP A 104 6.92 -13.43 -1.58
C ASP A 104 6.96 -11.96 -1.12
N TYR A 105 7.58 -11.69 0.05
CA TYR A 105 7.71 -10.33 0.55
C TYR A 105 8.54 -9.43 -0.34
N ARG A 106 9.63 -9.93 -0.91
CA ARG A 106 10.46 -9.16 -1.85
C ARG A 106 9.69 -8.85 -3.13
N LEU A 107 8.87 -9.78 -3.63
CA LEU A 107 7.99 -9.55 -4.79
C LEU A 107 6.95 -8.46 -4.48
N TRP A 108 6.31 -8.51 -3.31
CA TRP A 108 5.44 -7.44 -2.86
C TRP A 108 6.18 -6.11 -2.72
N GLY A 109 7.41 -6.13 -2.22
CA GLY A 109 8.25 -4.94 -2.12
C GLY A 109 8.59 -4.33 -3.48
N LEU A 110 8.94 -5.16 -4.47
CA LEU A 110 9.15 -4.72 -5.85
C LEU A 110 7.87 -4.14 -6.47
N ALA A 111 6.71 -4.75 -6.20
CA ALA A 111 5.43 -4.22 -6.65
C ALA A 111 5.15 -2.84 -6.04
N LEU A 112 5.41 -2.64 -4.75
CA LEU A 112 5.27 -1.33 -4.08
C LEU A 112 6.22 -0.29 -4.66
N CYS A 113 7.49 -0.63 -4.88
CA CYS A 113 8.45 0.25 -5.56
C CYS A 113 7.98 0.63 -6.97
N THR A 114 7.43 -0.33 -7.72
CA THR A 114 6.91 -0.09 -9.06
C THR A 114 5.71 0.86 -9.02
N LEU A 115 4.77 0.65 -8.10
CA LEU A 115 3.62 1.53 -7.91
C LEU A 115 4.05 2.95 -7.51
N ALA A 116 5.04 3.09 -6.63
CA ALA A 116 5.60 4.38 -6.24
C ALA A 116 6.17 5.15 -7.44
N LEU A 117 6.96 4.47 -8.29
CA LEU A 117 7.54 5.08 -9.49
C LEU A 117 6.46 5.45 -10.51
N LEU A 118 5.48 4.57 -10.74
CA LEU A 118 4.36 4.84 -11.65
C LEU A 118 3.51 6.02 -11.16
N LEU A 119 3.25 6.10 -9.85
CA LEU A 119 2.50 7.19 -9.25
C LEU A 119 3.28 8.50 -9.36
N GLY A 120 4.58 8.48 -9.05
CA GLY A 120 5.47 9.63 -9.22
C GLY A 120 5.57 10.11 -10.68
N SER A 121 5.61 9.19 -11.64
CA SER A 121 5.58 9.52 -13.07
C SER A 121 4.23 10.12 -13.49
N GLY A 122 3.11 9.54 -13.01
CA GLY A 122 1.77 10.09 -13.24
C GLY A 122 1.57 11.50 -12.65
N LEU A 123 2.27 11.82 -11.56
CA LEU A 123 2.30 13.15 -10.95
C LEU A 123 3.26 14.13 -11.67
N GLY A 124 4.02 13.68 -12.66
CA GLY A 124 5.03 14.49 -13.36
C GLY A 124 6.30 14.76 -12.55
N ALA A 125 6.52 14.03 -11.44
CA ALA A 125 7.73 14.16 -10.62
C ALA A 125 8.92 13.35 -11.19
N LEU A 126 8.64 12.34 -12.02
CA LEU A 126 9.64 11.45 -12.61
C LEU A 126 9.46 11.37 -14.13
N GLY A 127 10.33 12.07 -14.87
CA GLY A 127 10.44 12.05 -16.33
C GLY A 127 9.91 13.31 -17.04
N PRO A 128 10.36 13.58 -18.28
CA PRO A 128 9.89 14.73 -19.05
C PRO A 128 8.40 14.58 -19.42
N GLN A 129 7.64 15.67 -19.27
CA GLN A 129 6.28 15.78 -19.80
C GLN A 129 6.33 15.56 -21.33
N PRO A 130 5.56 14.63 -21.91
CA PRO A 130 5.40 14.62 -23.35
C PRO A 130 4.72 15.93 -23.76
N ALA A 131 5.27 16.55 -24.80
CA ALA A 131 4.76 17.77 -25.41
C ALA A 131 3.25 17.62 -25.77
N PRO A 132 2.48 18.73 -25.73
CA PRO A 132 1.04 18.72 -25.98
C PRO A 132 0.65 18.13 -27.34
#